data_AF-A0A183DEH2-F1
#
_entry.id   AF-A0A183DEH2-F1
#
_cell.length_a   1.000
_cell.length_b   1.000
_cell.length_c   1.000
_cell.angle_alpha   90.00
_cell.angle_beta   90.00
_cell.angle_gamma   90.00
#
_symmetry.space_group_name_H-M   'P 1'
#
loop_
_entity.id
_entity.type
_entity.pdbx_description
1 polymer ?
#
loop_
_entity_poly.entity_id
_entity_poly.type
_entity_poly.pdbx_seq_one_letter_code
_entity_poly.pdbx_strand_id
1 'polypeptide(L)' 'LNRLRCEHARGGKWAGIDINAEDVRDTMDACIWEPAVVKANAIIAATEAACLVLSIDQTVKNFRAPDGGQLPDM' A
#
# COMPACT_ATOMS: atom_id res chain seq x y z
N LEU A 1 -5.79 6.45 15.98
CA LEU A 1 -6.07 7.22 14.72
C LEU A 1 -6.78 8.56 14.96
N ASN A 2 -7.81 8.64 15.82
CA ASN A 2 -8.55 9.89 16.05
C ASN A 2 -7.67 11.07 16.50
N ARG A 3 -6.70 10.82 17.38
CA ARG A 3 -5.74 11.85 17.83
C ARG A 3 -4.87 12.38 16.68
N LEU A 4 -4.28 11.49 15.88
CA LEU A 4 -3.48 11.87 14.71
C LEU A 4 -4.28 12.72 13.72
N ARG A 5 -5.53 12.31 13.45
CA ARG A 5 -6.44 13.05 12.55
C ARG A 5 -6.82 14.41 13.13
N CYS A 6 -6.99 14.52 14.44
CA CYS A 6 -7.26 15.80 15.12
C CYS A 6 -6.08 16.75 15.00
N GLU A 7 -4.85 16.27 15.20
CA GLU A 7 -3.62 17.07 15.06
C GLU A 7 -3.40 17.53 13.61
N HIS A 8 -3.62 16.66 12.62
CA HIS A 8 -3.61 17.07 11.22
C HIS A 8 -4.71 18.09 10.88
N ALA A 9 -5.92 17.94 11.42
CA ALA A 9 -7.01 18.90 11.22
C ALA A 9 -6.71 20.28 11.85
N ARG A 10 -5.87 20.33 12.88
CA ARG A 10 -5.35 21.56 13.50
C ARG A 10 -4.18 22.19 12.72
N GLY A 11 -3.72 21.57 11.63
CA GLY A 11 -2.63 22.07 10.79
C GLY A 11 -1.26 21.44 11.06
N GLY A 12 -1.17 20.43 11.93
CA GLY A 12 0.09 19.73 12.22
C GLY A 12 0.53 18.85 11.05
N LYS A 13 1.25 19.42 10.07
CA LYS A 13 1.69 18.71 8.84
C LYS A 13 2.53 17.47 9.12
N TRP A 14 3.39 17.52 10.12
CA TRP A 14 4.38 16.48 10.44
C TRP A 14 3.98 15.59 11.61
N ALA A 15 2.70 15.65 12.03
CA ALA A 15 2.21 14.71 13.03
C ALA A 15 2.29 13.29 12.46
N GLY A 16 3.01 12.40 13.14
CA GLY A 16 3.09 10.99 12.81
C GLY A 16 2.95 10.12 14.05
N ILE A 17 3.10 8.81 13.87
CA ILE A 17 2.92 7.82 14.92
C ILE A 17 4.29 7.40 15.43
N ASP A 18 4.52 7.53 16.74
CA ASP A 18 5.68 6.94 17.41
C ASP A 18 5.29 5.56 17.96
N ILE A 19 5.98 4.52 17.48
CA ILE A 19 5.69 3.14 17.87
C ILE A 19 6.17 2.86 19.30
N ASN A 20 7.24 3.51 19.75
CA ASN A 20 7.82 3.23 21.06
C ASN A 20 7.00 3.87 22.18
N ALA A 21 6.45 5.06 21.92
CA ALA A 21 5.61 5.79 22.86
C ALA A 21 4.11 5.50 22.69
N GLU A 22 3.74 4.74 21.64
CA GLU A 22 2.35 4.47 21.24
C GLU A 22 1.48 5.73 21.12
N ASP A 23 2.09 6.88 20.79
CA ASP A 23 1.42 8.17 20.72
C ASP A 23 1.76 8.95 19.44
N VAL A 24 1.05 10.07 19.22
CA VAL A 24 1.30 11.01 18.14
C VAL A 24 2.44 11.95 18.50
N ARG A 25 3.38 12.10 17.59
CA ARG A 25 4.56 12.96 17.75
C ARG A 25 4.91 13.62 16.42
N ASP A 26 5.62 14.75 16.47
CA ASP A 26 6.18 15.37 15.27
C ASP A 26 7.35 14.53 14.73
N THR A 27 7.22 14.07 13.47
CA THR A 27 8.23 13.22 12.81
C THR A 27 9.44 14.01 12.33
N MET A 28 9.29 15.31 12.08
CA MET A 28 10.38 16.20 11.69
C MET A 28 11.38 16.33 12.86
N ASP A 29 10.87 16.62 14.06
CA ASP A 29 11.68 16.69 15.28
C ASP A 29 12.25 15.33 15.68
N ALA A 30 11.54 14.25 15.35
CA ALA A 30 12.02 12.88 15.55
C ALA A 30 13.12 12.44 14.57
N CYS A 31 13.46 13.27 13.57
CA CYS A 31 14.37 12.91 12.49
C CYS A 31 13.93 11.64 11.73
N ILE A 32 12.62 11.40 11.66
CA ILE A 32 12.03 10.27 10.93
C ILE A 32 11.50 10.83 9.61
N TRP A 33 12.30 10.69 8.57
CA TRP A 33 11.99 11.15 7.23
C TRP A 33 12.41 10.11 6.20
N GLU A 34 11.76 10.17 5.04
CA GLU A 34 12.08 9.32 3.90
C GLU A 34 12.15 10.17 2.63
N PRO A 35 12.81 9.68 1.57
CA PRO A 35 12.88 10.40 0.31
C PRO A 35 11.50 10.55 -0.33
N ALA A 36 11.19 11.75 -0.80
CA ALA A 36 9.91 12.04 -1.48
C ALA A 36 9.65 11.12 -2.68
N VAL A 37 10.71 10.69 -3.38
CA VAL A 37 10.65 9.75 -4.51
C VAL A 37 10.06 8.40 -4.09
N VAL A 38 10.36 7.91 -2.89
CA VAL A 38 9.82 6.63 -2.40
C VAL A 38 8.31 6.73 -2.22
N LYS A 39 7.81 7.82 -1.63
CA LYS A 39 6.37 8.05 -1.46
C LYS A 39 5.64 8.26 -2.78
N ALA A 40 6.22 9.03 -3.71
CA ALA A 40 5.63 9.25 -5.02
C ALA A 40 5.48 7.94 -5.80
N ASN A 41 6.56 7.14 -5.86
CA ASN A 41 6.54 5.86 -6.55
C ASN A 41 5.57 4.87 -5.91
N ALA A 42 5.49 4.83 -4.58
CA ALA A 42 4.55 3.96 -3.88
C ALA A 42 3.08 4.29 -4.23
N ILE A 43 2.72 5.57 -4.29
CA ILE A 43 1.35 5.99 -4.66
C ILE A 43 1.07 5.63 -6.11
N ILE A 44 1.96 5.99 -7.04
CA ILE A 44 1.79 5.70 -8.48
C ILE A 44 1.63 4.19 -8.70
N ALA A 45 2.56 3.38 -8.19
CA ALA A 45 2.52 1.93 -8.36
C ALA A 45 1.26 1.31 -7.74
N ALA A 46 0.84 1.75 -6.55
CA ALA A 46 -0.39 1.26 -5.93
C ALA A 46 -1.63 1.63 -6.74
N THR A 47 -1.70 2.85 -7.27
CA THR A 47 -2.84 3.29 -8.11
C THR A 47 -2.90 2.54 -9.43
N GLU A 48 -1.78 2.36 -10.12
CA GLU A 48 -1.72 1.61 -11.38
C GLU A 48 -2.11 0.14 -11.17
N ALA A 49 -1.57 -0.49 -10.12
CA ALA A 49 -1.92 -1.86 -9.75
C ALA A 49 -3.41 -1.99 -9.41
N ALA A 50 -3.98 -1.04 -8.66
CA ALA A 50 -5.40 -1.05 -8.31
C ALA A 50 -6.29 -0.87 -9.56
N CYS A 51 -5.97 0.08 -10.44
CA CYS A 51 -6.68 0.28 -11.70
C CYS A 51 -6.64 -0.96 -12.59
N LEU A 52 -5.48 -1.62 -12.67
CA LEU A 52 -5.32 -2.85 -13.44
C LEU A 52 -6.18 -3.98 -12.84
N VAL A 53 -6.08 -4.22 -11.53
CA VAL A 53 -6.86 -5.28 -10.88
C VAL A 53 -8.36 -5.04 -11.01
N LEU A 54 -8.83 -3.80 -10.86
CA LEU A 54 -10.24 -3.45 -11.00
C LEU A 54 -10.77 -3.55 -12.44
N SER A 55 -9.88 -3.50 -13.44
CA SER A 55 -10.26 -3.66 -14.85
C SER A 55 -10.49 -5.11 -15.28
N ILE A 56 -10.13 -6.09 -14.44
CA ILE A 56 -10.29 -7.52 -14.73
C ILE A 56 -11.76 -7.91 -14.49
N ASP A 57 -12.46 -8.29 -15.55
CA ASP A 57 -13.85 -8.77 -15.49
C ASP A 57 -13.94 -10.27 -15.18
N GLN A 58 -12.94 -11.05 -15.60
CA GLN A 58 -12.93 -12.49 -15.47
C GLN A 58 -11.57 -13.02 -15.01
N THR A 59 -11.59 -14.01 -14.12
CA THR A 59 -10.40 -14.74 -13.70
C THR A 59 -10.59 -16.23 -13.98
N VAL A 60 -9.66 -16.84 -14.73
CA VAL A 60 -9.63 -18.30 -14.92
C VAL A 60 -8.70 -18.91 -13.88
N LYS A 61 -9.20 -19.86 -13.08
CA LYS A 61 -8.38 -20.65 -12.17
C LYS A 61 -8.04 -21.98 -12.84
N ASN A 62 -6.76 -22.22 -13.10
CA ASN A 62 -6.32 -23.54 -13.52
C ASN A 62 -6.22 -24.45 -12.29
N PHE A 63 -7.24 -25.28 -12.05
CA PHE A 63 -7.07 -26.42 -11.17
C PHE A 63 -6.11 -27.36 -11.89
N ARG A 64 -4.83 -27.34 -11.49
CA ARG A 64 -3.91 -28.40 -11.89
C ARG A 64 -4.59 -29.72 -11.50
N ALA A 65 -5.08 -30.46 -12.48
CA ALA A 65 -5.34 -31.87 -12.27
C ALA A 65 -4.03 -32.49 -11.74
N PRO A 66 -4.08 -33.49 -10.84
CA PRO A 66 -2.88 -34.13 -10.28
C PRO A 66 -1.93 -34.79 -11.31
N ASP A 67 -2.12 -34.57 -12.60
CA ASP A 67 -1.64 -35.40 -13.68
C ASP A 67 -1.15 -34.45 -14.78
N GLY A 68 0.16 -34.22 -14.81
CA GLY A 68 0.79 -33.36 -15.79
C GLY A 68 0.56 -33.84 -17.22
N GLY A 69 0.02 -32.95 -18.05
CA GLY A 69 0.25 -32.88 -19.49
C GLY A 69 -0.27 -34.05 -20.35
N GLN A 70 -1.27 -33.75 -21.18
CA GLN A 70 -1.21 -34.13 -22.59
C GLN A 70 -2.11 -33.18 -23.40
N LEU A 71 -1.53 -32.53 -24.42
CA LEU A 71 -2.33 -31.90 -25.48
C LEU A 71 -2.94 -33.02 -26.34
N PRO A 72 -4.21 -32.93 -26.74
CA PRO A 72 -4.82 -33.92 -27.61
C PRO A 72 -4.32 -33.76 -29.05
N ASP A 73 -3.98 -34.88 -29.70
CA ASP A 73 -3.59 -34.95 -31.11
C ASP A 73 -4.66 -34.31 -31.99
N MET A 74 -4.23 -33.30 -32.77
CA MET A 74 -4.82 -32.93 -34.06
C MET A 74 -3.72 -32.89 -35.10
#